data_AF-A0A9X0UHJ3-F1
#
_entry.id   AF-A0A9X0UHJ3-F1
#
_cell.length_a   1.000
_cell.length_b   1.000
_cell.length_c   1.000
_cell.angle_alpha   90.00
_cell.angle_beta   90.00
_cell.angle_gamma   90.00
#
_symmetry.space_group_name_H-M   'P 1'
#
loop_
_entity.id
_entity.type
_entity.pdbx_description
1 polymer ?
#
loop_
_entity_poly.entity_id
_entity_poly.type
_entity_poly.pdbx_seq_one_letter_code
_entity_poly.pdbx_strand_id
1 'polypeptide(L)'
;MNRVWNDKVTEAVTDVMTSRTVIESPLQLSVGSDSFCETIRVWQRAFPTLEYKESHVIICKNDIVIEWSVKGKHLGEFLGVAATGKDLVYQGSSQLTFVNNKVSYYVSVVDTQSILSQLMGRYTTRTEPLKPRSASEELYAVIPQLLSPFLTQRQVECLSLSTLNLSVKEVAATLNIKDSSVQTHLKRAFELLNVSNKKMFMAYICENNTIELLIRMGLYLKQSI
;
A
#
# COMPACT_ATOMS: atom_id res chain seq x y z
N MET A 1 -4.94 -18.66 -6.61
CA MET A 1 -3.52 -18.63 -6.17
C MET A 1 -2.95 -20.02 -5.85
N ASN A 2 -3.72 -20.95 -5.26
CA ASN A 2 -3.26 -22.33 -5.00
C ASN A 2 -2.57 -23.02 -6.20
N ARG A 3 -3.18 -23.03 -7.39
CA ARG A 3 -2.56 -23.62 -8.61
C ARG A 3 -1.19 -23.04 -8.95
N VAL A 4 -1.01 -21.73 -8.74
CA VAL A 4 0.25 -21.02 -9.06
C VAL A 4 1.33 -21.35 -8.04
N TRP A 5 0.99 -21.34 -6.74
CA TRP A 5 1.98 -21.44 -5.68
C TRP A 5 2.22 -22.87 -5.17
N ASN A 6 1.18 -23.68 -5.01
CA ASN A 6 1.31 -25.06 -4.53
C ASN A 6 1.57 -26.03 -5.68
N ASP A 7 0.78 -25.94 -6.76
CA ASP A 7 0.92 -26.84 -7.92
C ASP A 7 2.01 -26.37 -8.91
N LYS A 8 2.61 -25.20 -8.66
CA LYS A 8 3.64 -24.56 -9.51
C LYS A 8 3.21 -24.32 -10.96
N VAL A 9 1.92 -24.22 -11.23
CA VAL A 9 1.36 -23.93 -12.57
C VAL A 9 1.37 -22.41 -12.78
N THR A 10 2.53 -21.87 -13.10
CA THR A 10 2.76 -20.43 -13.25
C THR A 10 1.84 -19.81 -14.31
N GLU A 11 1.62 -20.51 -15.40
CA GLU A 11 0.82 -20.07 -16.54
C GLU A 11 -0.67 -19.91 -16.19
N ALA A 12 -1.14 -20.46 -15.07
CA ALA A 12 -2.51 -20.29 -14.60
C ALA A 12 -2.89 -18.83 -14.33
N VAL A 13 -1.92 -17.91 -14.19
CA VAL A 13 -2.22 -16.48 -14.11
C VAL A 13 -2.76 -15.91 -15.42
N THR A 14 -2.42 -16.49 -16.57
CA THR A 14 -2.86 -16.04 -17.90
C THR A 14 -4.36 -16.29 -18.13
N ASP A 15 -4.95 -17.24 -17.39
CA ASP A 15 -6.39 -17.53 -17.41
C ASP A 15 -7.22 -16.31 -16.95
N VAL A 16 -6.66 -15.47 -16.07
CA VAL A 16 -7.39 -14.37 -15.41
C VAL A 16 -6.77 -12.99 -15.61
N MET A 17 -5.49 -12.90 -15.96
CA MET A 17 -4.80 -11.65 -16.28
C MET A 17 -4.75 -11.40 -17.79
N THR A 18 -4.42 -10.17 -18.17
CA THR A 18 -4.29 -9.74 -19.57
C THR A 18 -2.92 -9.11 -19.80
N SER A 19 -2.56 -8.83 -21.05
CA SER A 19 -1.34 -8.07 -21.39
C SER A 19 -1.34 -6.62 -20.87
N ARG A 20 -2.46 -6.12 -20.32
CA ARG A 20 -2.60 -4.78 -19.77
C ARG A 20 -2.75 -4.75 -18.25
N THR A 21 -2.74 -5.91 -17.60
CA THR A 21 -2.83 -5.98 -16.14
C THR A 21 -1.61 -5.31 -15.52
N VAL A 22 -1.82 -4.34 -14.65
CA VAL A 22 -0.75 -3.69 -13.87
C VAL A 22 -0.47 -4.53 -12.63
N ILE A 23 0.81 -4.80 -12.37
CA ILE A 23 1.23 -5.82 -11.41
C ILE A 23 2.34 -5.23 -10.53
N GLU A 24 2.00 -4.95 -9.28
CA GLU A 24 2.91 -4.52 -8.22
C GLU A 24 3.30 -5.73 -7.36
N SER A 25 4.35 -6.43 -7.79
CA SER A 25 4.92 -7.52 -6.99
C SER A 25 5.97 -6.98 -6.02
N PRO A 26 6.34 -7.74 -4.97
CA PRO A 26 7.40 -7.32 -4.05
C PRO A 26 8.77 -7.10 -4.70
N LEU A 27 8.99 -7.67 -5.90
CA LEU A 27 10.27 -7.58 -6.60
C LEU A 27 10.28 -6.50 -7.67
N GLN A 28 9.12 -6.23 -8.30
CA GLN A 28 9.02 -5.28 -9.40
C GLN A 28 7.58 -4.85 -9.69
N LEU A 29 7.44 -3.63 -10.20
CA LEU A 29 6.27 -3.17 -10.95
C LEU A 29 6.40 -3.63 -12.41
N SER A 30 5.34 -4.24 -12.94
CA SER A 30 5.32 -4.78 -14.30
C SER A 30 3.92 -4.65 -14.91
N VAL A 31 3.84 -4.87 -16.22
CA VAL A 31 2.57 -4.91 -16.96
C VAL A 31 2.51 -6.20 -17.76
N GLY A 32 1.37 -6.88 -17.69
CA GLY A 32 1.12 -8.11 -18.45
C GLY A 32 1.51 -9.39 -17.71
N SER A 33 0.78 -10.46 -17.99
CA SER A 33 0.96 -11.78 -17.37
C SER A 33 2.36 -12.38 -17.58
N ASP A 34 2.99 -12.12 -18.72
CA ASP A 34 4.29 -12.75 -19.06
C ASP A 34 5.40 -12.29 -18.11
N SER A 35 5.46 -10.99 -17.83
CA SER A 35 6.43 -10.45 -16.87
C SER A 35 6.15 -10.96 -15.45
N PHE A 36 4.89 -11.15 -15.10
CA PHE A 36 4.52 -11.70 -13.80
C PHE A 36 4.85 -13.18 -13.65
N CYS A 37 4.73 -13.97 -14.72
CA CYS A 37 5.20 -15.36 -14.75
C CYS A 37 6.70 -15.43 -14.43
N GLU A 38 7.52 -14.54 -14.99
CA GLU A 38 8.95 -14.47 -14.66
C GLU A 38 9.18 -14.13 -13.18
N THR A 39 8.45 -13.16 -12.63
CA THR A 39 8.50 -12.85 -11.19
C THR A 39 8.16 -14.08 -10.35
N ILE A 40 7.08 -14.80 -10.67
CA ILE A 40 6.66 -16.02 -9.94
C ILE A 40 7.76 -17.09 -10.01
N ARG A 41 8.38 -17.28 -11.18
CA ARG A 41 9.48 -18.23 -11.37
C ARG A 41 10.69 -17.91 -10.50
N VAL A 42 11.01 -16.63 -10.25
CA VAL A 42 12.06 -16.25 -9.30
C VAL A 42 11.75 -16.80 -7.90
N TRP A 43 10.54 -16.58 -7.39
CA TRP A 43 10.11 -17.10 -6.09
C TRP A 43 10.10 -18.63 -6.03
N GLN A 44 9.56 -19.30 -7.06
CA GLN A 44 9.51 -20.76 -7.12
C GLN A 44 10.90 -21.41 -7.19
N ARG A 45 11.86 -20.78 -7.90
CA ARG A 45 13.25 -21.26 -7.94
C ARG A 45 13.97 -21.07 -6.61
N ALA A 46 13.76 -19.94 -5.95
CA ALA A 46 14.34 -19.66 -4.64
C ALA A 46 13.79 -20.57 -3.53
N PHE A 47 12.49 -20.84 -3.58
CA PHE A 47 11.74 -21.56 -2.55
C PHE A 47 10.91 -22.71 -3.15
N PRO A 48 11.55 -23.74 -3.74
CA PRO A 48 10.85 -24.80 -4.47
C PRO A 48 9.90 -25.62 -3.59
N THR A 49 10.19 -25.71 -2.29
CA THR A 49 9.36 -26.40 -1.29
C THR A 49 8.35 -25.49 -0.62
N LEU A 50 8.11 -24.28 -1.13
CA LEU A 50 7.13 -23.37 -0.51
C LEU A 50 5.74 -24.02 -0.54
N GLU A 51 5.07 -23.97 0.60
CA GLU A 51 3.67 -24.31 0.80
C GLU A 51 2.90 -23.02 1.12
N TYR A 52 1.96 -22.67 0.27
CA TYR A 52 1.11 -21.48 0.37
C TYR A 52 -0.24 -21.84 1.00
N LYS A 53 -0.69 -21.00 1.94
CA LYS A 53 -1.99 -21.15 2.62
C LYS A 53 -2.69 -19.81 2.78
N GLU A 54 -3.94 -19.73 2.34
CA GLU A 54 -4.80 -18.57 2.54
C GLU A 54 -5.39 -18.59 3.95
N SER A 55 -5.34 -17.45 4.65
CA SER A 55 -5.94 -17.26 5.98
C SER A 55 -7.30 -16.58 5.87
N HIS A 56 -7.40 -15.50 5.10
CA HIS A 56 -8.61 -14.72 4.93
C HIS A 56 -8.78 -14.26 3.48
N VAL A 57 -10.04 -14.21 3.02
CA VAL A 57 -10.43 -13.64 1.73
C VAL A 57 -11.53 -12.62 1.98
N ILE A 58 -11.30 -11.39 1.56
CA ILE A 58 -12.21 -10.26 1.71
C ILE A 58 -12.59 -9.81 0.31
N ILE A 59 -13.89 -9.68 0.04
CA ILE A 59 -14.41 -9.25 -1.26
C ILE A 59 -15.18 -7.94 -1.06
N CYS A 60 -14.80 -6.90 -1.79
CA CYS A 60 -15.46 -5.62 -1.80
C CYS A 60 -15.68 -5.16 -3.25
N LYS A 61 -16.92 -5.29 -3.74
CA LYS A 61 -17.27 -4.97 -5.13
C LYS A 61 -16.39 -5.75 -6.13
N ASN A 62 -15.45 -5.05 -6.77
CA ASN A 62 -14.54 -5.59 -7.77
C ASN A 62 -13.16 -5.92 -7.20
N ASP A 63 -12.92 -5.61 -5.92
CA ASP A 63 -11.66 -5.85 -5.24
C ASP A 63 -11.74 -7.11 -4.39
N ILE A 64 -10.70 -7.95 -4.50
CA ILE A 64 -10.49 -9.13 -3.66
C ILE A 64 -9.16 -8.93 -2.93
N VAL A 65 -9.18 -8.97 -1.61
CA VAL A 65 -7.99 -9.00 -0.78
C VAL A 65 -7.84 -10.39 -0.18
N ILE A 66 -6.66 -10.97 -0.33
CA ILE A 66 -6.32 -12.31 0.18
C ILE A 66 -5.15 -12.15 1.14
N GLU A 67 -5.35 -12.54 2.39
CA GLU A 67 -4.27 -12.72 3.34
C GLU A 67 -3.79 -14.17 3.29
N TRP A 68 -2.48 -14.36 3.34
CA TRP A 68 -1.88 -15.67 3.17
C TRP A 68 -0.55 -15.80 3.92
N SER A 69 -0.15 -17.05 4.12
CA SER A 69 1.10 -17.45 4.76
C SER A 69 1.83 -18.47 3.91
N VAL A 70 3.15 -18.49 4.03
CA VAL A 70 4.04 -19.42 3.34
C VAL A 70 5.05 -19.99 4.32
N LYS A 71 5.32 -21.29 4.18
CA LYS A 71 6.47 -21.98 4.78
C LYS A 71 7.27 -22.69 3.70
N GLY A 72 8.60 -22.81 3.84
CA GLY A 72 9.42 -23.52 2.87
C GLY A 72 10.90 -23.53 3.23
N LYS A 73 11.76 -23.92 2.28
CA LYS A 73 13.22 -23.91 2.39
C LYS A 73 13.84 -23.04 1.30
N HIS A 74 14.90 -22.31 1.64
CA HIS A 74 15.69 -21.52 0.69
C HIS A 74 16.73 -22.40 -0.01
N LEU A 75 16.39 -22.85 -1.22
CA LEU A 75 17.18 -23.82 -2.00
C LEU A 75 17.66 -23.27 -3.35
N GLY A 76 17.24 -22.08 -3.74
CA GLY A 76 17.79 -21.33 -4.87
C GLY A 76 18.42 -20.02 -4.42
N GLU A 77 18.96 -19.25 -5.36
CA GLU A 77 19.38 -17.87 -5.10
C GLU A 77 18.16 -16.95 -5.01
N PHE A 78 18.19 -15.99 -4.09
CA PHE A 78 17.16 -14.98 -3.93
C PHE A 78 17.76 -13.61 -3.58
N LEU A 79 17.54 -12.61 -4.43
CA LEU A 79 17.96 -11.22 -4.23
C LEU A 79 19.46 -11.07 -3.86
N GLY A 80 20.31 -11.84 -4.52
CA GLY A 80 21.76 -11.86 -4.32
C GLY A 80 22.24 -12.77 -3.19
N VAL A 81 21.32 -13.47 -2.49
CA VAL A 81 21.67 -14.43 -1.44
C VAL A 81 21.65 -15.83 -2.01
N ALA A 82 22.81 -16.51 -2.02
CA ALA A 82 22.90 -17.91 -2.44
C ALA A 82 22.08 -18.84 -1.54
N ALA A 83 21.65 -19.98 -2.08
CA ALA A 83 20.87 -20.99 -1.36
C ALA A 83 21.50 -21.35 -0.01
N THR A 84 20.74 -21.19 1.07
CA THR A 84 21.25 -21.37 2.44
C THR A 84 20.76 -22.65 3.12
N GLY A 85 19.76 -23.34 2.54
CA GLY A 85 19.14 -24.53 3.12
C GLY A 85 18.24 -24.26 4.33
N LYS A 86 18.13 -23.00 4.76
CA LYS A 86 17.35 -22.59 5.93
C LYS A 86 15.85 -22.70 5.67
N ASP A 87 15.13 -22.99 6.75
CA ASP A 87 13.69 -22.86 6.77
C ASP A 87 13.29 -21.38 6.71
N LEU A 88 12.17 -21.13 6.04
CA LEU A 88 11.59 -19.81 5.84
C LEU A 88 10.11 -19.87 6.20
N VAL A 89 9.67 -18.88 6.97
CA VAL A 89 8.24 -18.62 7.21
C VAL A 89 7.97 -17.14 7.00
N TYR A 90 6.95 -16.82 6.21
CA TYR A 90 6.51 -15.45 6.00
C TYR A 90 5.01 -15.39 5.71
N GLN A 91 4.46 -14.19 5.76
CA GLN A 91 3.08 -13.90 5.45
C GLN A 91 2.99 -12.66 4.58
N GLY A 92 1.85 -12.46 3.95
CA GLY A 92 1.60 -11.32 3.10
C GLY A 92 0.12 -11.16 2.79
N SER A 93 -0.15 -10.18 1.93
CA SER A 93 -1.46 -9.98 1.36
C SER A 93 -1.35 -9.75 -0.14
N SER A 94 -2.42 -10.09 -0.87
CA SER A 94 -2.56 -9.74 -2.27
C SER A 94 -3.92 -9.10 -2.52
N GLN A 95 -3.94 -8.01 -3.26
CA GLN A 95 -5.17 -7.39 -3.73
C GLN A 95 -5.29 -7.58 -5.25
N LEU A 96 -6.50 -7.93 -5.69
CA LEU A 96 -6.86 -8.08 -7.09
C LEU A 96 -8.07 -7.19 -7.39
N THR A 97 -7.96 -6.35 -8.40
CA THR A 97 -9.10 -5.57 -8.93
C THR A 97 -9.56 -6.16 -10.25
N PHE A 98 -10.85 -6.43 -10.36
CA PHE A 98 -11.46 -7.02 -11.55
C PHE A 98 -12.19 -5.99 -12.41
N VAL A 99 -12.01 -6.11 -13.72
CA VAL A 99 -12.78 -5.40 -14.76
C VAL A 99 -13.13 -6.41 -15.85
N ASN A 100 -14.42 -6.51 -16.21
CA ASN A 100 -14.91 -7.43 -17.24
C ASN A 100 -14.43 -8.89 -17.02
N ASN A 101 -14.53 -9.39 -15.78
CA ASN A 101 -14.11 -10.73 -15.36
C ASN A 101 -12.61 -11.05 -15.57
N LYS A 102 -11.78 -10.02 -15.76
CA LYS A 102 -10.31 -10.14 -15.81
C LYS A 102 -9.69 -9.26 -14.75
N VAL A 103 -8.53 -9.66 -14.25
CA VAL A 103 -7.75 -8.87 -13.29
C VAL A 103 -7.12 -7.70 -14.05
N SER A 104 -7.50 -6.46 -13.72
CA SER A 104 -6.90 -5.25 -14.28
C SER A 104 -5.71 -4.75 -13.46
N TYR A 105 -5.72 -5.02 -12.15
CA TYR A 105 -4.68 -4.61 -11.22
C TYR A 105 -4.42 -5.71 -10.20
N TYR A 106 -3.15 -5.97 -9.92
CA TYR A 106 -2.68 -6.89 -8.90
C TYR A 106 -1.59 -6.21 -8.08
N VAL A 107 -1.70 -6.28 -6.76
CA VAL A 107 -0.60 -5.91 -5.85
C VAL A 107 -0.40 -7.00 -4.81
N SER A 108 0.85 -7.24 -4.44
CA SER A 108 1.21 -8.18 -3.38
C SER A 108 2.26 -7.58 -2.47
N VAL A 109 2.00 -7.65 -1.17
CA VAL A 109 2.84 -7.05 -0.13
C VAL A 109 3.38 -8.14 0.77
N VAL A 110 4.70 -8.18 0.89
CA VAL A 110 5.45 -9.04 1.82
C VAL A 110 6.62 -8.26 2.41
N ASP A 111 7.05 -8.62 3.62
CA ASP A 111 8.26 -8.07 4.21
C ASP A 111 9.50 -8.79 3.65
N THR A 112 10.03 -8.28 2.53
CA THR A 112 11.24 -8.83 1.88
C THR A 112 12.48 -8.69 2.77
N GLN A 113 12.53 -7.69 3.64
CA GLN A 113 13.65 -7.49 4.57
C GLN A 113 13.66 -8.57 5.66
N SER A 114 12.50 -8.95 6.18
CA SER A 114 12.34 -10.07 7.11
C SER A 114 12.77 -11.39 6.45
N ILE A 115 12.36 -11.63 5.20
CA ILE A 115 12.81 -12.80 4.42
C ILE A 115 14.35 -12.80 4.33
N LEU A 116 14.95 -11.73 3.80
CA LEU A 116 16.41 -11.62 3.67
C LEU A 116 17.16 -11.82 4.99
N SER A 117 16.60 -11.31 6.10
CA SER A 117 17.18 -11.49 7.44
C SER A 117 17.18 -12.96 7.88
N GLN A 118 16.08 -13.69 7.64
CA GLN A 118 16.00 -15.14 7.88
C GLN A 118 17.05 -15.90 7.05
N LEU A 119 17.19 -15.55 5.76
CA LEU A 119 18.15 -16.21 4.85
C LEU A 119 19.60 -15.99 5.30
N MET A 120 19.97 -14.75 5.62
CA MET A 120 21.31 -14.40 6.05
C MET A 120 21.63 -14.87 7.48
N GLY A 121 20.63 -15.29 8.27
CA GLY A 121 20.84 -15.68 9.67
C GLY A 121 21.27 -14.52 10.55
N ARG A 122 20.92 -13.29 10.16
CA ARG A 122 21.03 -12.14 11.04
C ARG A 122 19.94 -12.31 12.09
N TYR A 123 20.30 -12.24 13.36
CA TYR A 123 19.34 -12.24 14.46
C TYR A 123 18.25 -11.21 14.17
N THR A 124 17.05 -11.69 13.88
CA THR A 124 15.86 -10.90 14.09
C THR A 124 15.63 -10.95 15.59
N THR A 125 15.93 -9.87 16.31
CA THR A 125 14.99 -9.49 17.36
C THR A 125 13.65 -9.54 16.67
N ARG A 126 12.76 -10.42 17.13
CA ARG A 126 11.36 -10.44 16.75
C ARG A 126 10.91 -8.98 16.74
N THR A 127 10.94 -8.34 15.57
CA THR A 127 10.18 -7.13 15.39
C THR A 127 8.79 -7.66 15.63
N GLU A 128 8.19 -7.23 16.73
CA GLU A 128 6.74 -7.25 16.83
C GLU A 128 6.24 -6.86 15.44
N PRO A 129 5.34 -7.65 14.81
CA PRO A 129 4.81 -7.28 13.51
C PRO A 129 4.51 -5.80 13.62
N LEU A 130 5.17 -4.97 12.80
CA LEU A 130 4.95 -3.53 12.79
C LEU A 130 3.44 -3.43 12.79
N LYS A 131 2.87 -2.98 13.92
CA LYS A 131 1.43 -2.95 14.08
C LYS A 131 0.96 -2.25 12.81
N PRO A 132 0.14 -2.89 11.96
CA PRO A 132 -0.22 -2.30 10.68
C PRO A 132 -0.62 -0.88 11.01
N ARG A 133 0.16 0.10 10.53
CA ARG A 133 -0.17 1.49 10.79
C ARG A 133 -1.60 1.60 10.31
N SER A 134 -2.48 2.07 11.18
CA SER A 134 -3.84 2.35 10.76
C SER A 134 -3.76 3.23 9.50
N ALA A 135 -4.70 3.07 8.56
CA ALA A 135 -4.63 3.81 7.30
C ALA A 135 -4.43 5.33 7.51
N SER A 136 -4.87 5.88 8.64
CA SER A 136 -4.62 7.26 9.05
C SER A 136 -3.17 7.54 9.46
N GLU A 137 -2.52 6.66 10.21
CA GLU A 137 -1.10 6.78 10.58
C GLU A 137 -0.19 6.77 9.34
N GLU A 138 -0.54 6.00 8.31
CA GLU A 138 0.17 6.04 7.02
C GLU A 138 -0.03 7.38 6.31
N LEU A 139 -1.27 7.87 6.24
CA LEU A 139 -1.56 9.16 5.61
C LEU A 139 -0.87 10.33 6.33
N TYR A 140 -0.80 10.31 7.67
CA TYR A 140 -0.05 11.32 8.44
C TYR A 140 1.45 11.28 8.18
N ALA A 141 2.01 10.11 7.89
CA ALA A 141 3.41 9.98 7.54
C ALA A 141 3.70 10.48 6.12
N VAL A 142 2.82 10.17 5.15
CA VAL A 142 3.07 10.40 3.72
C VAL A 142 2.73 11.83 3.28
N ILE A 143 1.60 12.39 3.73
CA ILE A 143 1.12 13.68 3.22
C ILE A 143 2.13 14.83 3.42
N PRO A 144 2.76 15.01 4.61
CA PRO A 144 3.79 16.04 4.78
C PRO A 144 5.01 15.82 3.88
N GLN A 145 5.42 14.57 3.63
CA GLN A 145 6.58 14.28 2.79
C GLN A 145 6.36 14.71 1.33
N LEU A 146 5.12 14.60 0.84
CA LEU A 146 4.76 14.94 -0.54
C LEU A 146 4.38 16.42 -0.74
N LEU A 147 3.83 17.07 0.28
CA LEU A 147 3.41 18.47 0.20
C LEU A 147 4.48 19.42 0.77
N SER A 148 4.76 19.29 2.06
CA SER A 148 5.78 20.07 2.77
C SER A 148 6.05 19.42 4.14
N PRO A 149 7.31 19.05 4.44
CA PRO A 149 7.65 18.32 5.67
C PRO A 149 7.45 19.17 6.93
N PHE A 150 7.23 20.48 6.78
CA PHE A 150 6.97 21.42 7.87
C PHE A 150 5.49 21.55 8.24
N LEU A 151 4.60 20.84 7.54
CA LEU A 151 3.18 20.81 7.89
C LEU A 151 2.97 20.09 9.23
N THR A 152 2.28 20.77 10.14
CA THR A 152 1.78 20.17 11.38
C THR A 152 0.59 19.27 11.11
N GLN A 153 0.32 18.34 12.03
CA GLN A 153 -0.84 17.45 11.96
C GLN A 153 -2.17 18.22 11.78
N ARG A 154 -2.39 19.29 12.55
CA ARG A 154 -3.60 20.12 12.44
C ARG A 154 -3.73 20.83 11.09
N GLN A 155 -2.62 21.22 10.47
CA GLN A 155 -2.64 21.77 9.13
C GLN A 155 -3.01 20.71 8.09
N VAL A 156 -2.46 19.50 8.19
CA VAL A 156 -2.82 18.37 7.32
C VAL A 156 -4.32 18.07 7.43
N GLU A 157 -4.86 18.00 8.64
CA GLU A 157 -6.29 17.78 8.89
C GLU A 157 -7.17 18.87 8.26
N CYS A 158 -6.84 20.15 8.48
CA CYS A 158 -7.57 21.28 7.90
C CYS A 158 -7.52 21.28 6.37
N LEU A 159 -6.34 21.05 5.79
CA LEU A 159 -6.17 20.94 4.33
C LEU A 159 -7.00 19.78 3.77
N SER A 160 -6.95 18.61 4.41
CA SER A 160 -7.66 17.40 4.00
C SER A 160 -9.18 17.62 4.01
N LEU A 161 -9.74 18.11 5.11
CA LEU A 161 -11.18 18.39 5.22
C LEU A 161 -11.63 19.49 4.25
N SER A 162 -10.76 20.45 3.92
CA SER A 162 -11.09 21.50 2.94
C SER A 162 -11.34 20.96 1.52
N THR A 163 -10.85 19.76 1.20
CA THR A 163 -11.09 19.09 -0.10
C THR A 163 -12.52 18.54 -0.23
N LEU A 164 -13.22 18.30 0.88
CA LEU A 164 -14.54 17.65 0.90
C LEU A 164 -15.73 18.61 0.71
N ASN A 165 -15.49 19.78 0.12
CA ASN A 165 -16.48 20.85 -0.06
C ASN A 165 -17.23 21.28 1.24
N LEU A 166 -16.57 21.14 2.39
CA LEU A 166 -17.10 21.57 3.69
C LEU A 166 -16.90 23.07 3.92
N SER A 167 -17.83 23.67 4.67
CA SER A 167 -17.68 25.02 5.23
C SER A 167 -16.68 25.03 6.39
N VAL A 168 -16.12 26.21 6.71
CA VAL A 168 -15.20 26.38 7.84
C VAL A 168 -15.83 25.91 9.16
N LYS A 169 -17.13 26.13 9.34
CA LYS A 169 -17.89 25.69 10.52
C LYS A 169 -17.95 24.16 10.63
N GLU A 170 -18.20 23.48 9.53
CA GLU A 170 -18.21 22.01 9.49
C GLU A 170 -16.82 21.45 9.80
N VAL A 171 -15.76 22.02 9.21
CA VAL A 171 -14.37 21.62 9.53
C VAL A 171 -14.06 21.85 11.01
N ALA A 172 -14.45 23.00 11.56
CA ALA A 172 -14.24 23.33 12.97
C ALA A 172 -14.96 22.34 13.90
N ALA A 173 -16.21 21.99 13.57
CA ALA A 173 -16.98 20.99 14.29
C ALA A 173 -16.32 19.60 14.22
N THR A 174 -15.88 19.17 13.03
CA THR A 174 -15.20 17.87 12.85
C THR A 174 -13.91 17.77 13.68
N LEU A 175 -13.15 18.86 13.78
CA LEU A 175 -11.88 18.88 14.50
C LEU A 175 -11.99 19.30 15.98
N ASN A 176 -13.20 19.65 16.43
CA ASN A 176 -13.49 20.20 17.75
C ASN A 176 -12.60 21.41 18.10
N ILE A 177 -12.54 22.40 17.20
CA ILE A 177 -11.79 23.65 17.36
C ILE A 177 -12.64 24.86 16.95
N LYS A 178 -12.13 26.08 17.16
CA LYS A 178 -12.79 27.32 16.73
C LYS A 178 -12.65 27.54 15.22
N ASP A 179 -13.65 28.14 14.58
CA ASP A 179 -13.62 28.58 13.17
C ASP A 179 -12.38 29.42 12.84
N SER A 180 -12.00 30.33 13.75
CA SER A 180 -10.81 31.16 13.60
C SER A 180 -9.50 30.36 13.63
N SER A 181 -9.46 29.26 14.36
CA SER A 181 -8.32 28.34 14.38
C SER A 181 -8.18 27.61 13.04
N VAL A 182 -9.28 27.15 12.45
CA VAL A 182 -9.28 26.52 11.11
C VAL A 182 -8.69 27.48 10.07
N GLN A 183 -9.16 28.73 10.05
CA GLN A 183 -8.65 29.75 9.12
C GLN A 183 -7.16 30.03 9.34
N THR A 184 -6.72 30.09 10.59
CA THR A 184 -5.30 30.30 10.94
C THR A 184 -4.43 29.13 10.47
N HIS A 185 -4.88 27.89 10.66
CA HIS A 185 -4.16 26.71 10.19
C HIS A 185 -4.08 26.67 8.67
N LEU A 186 -5.19 26.90 7.96
CA LEU A 186 -5.21 26.95 6.50
C LEU A 186 -4.29 28.05 5.96
N LYS A 187 -4.32 29.26 6.53
CA LYS A 187 -3.44 30.36 6.11
C LYS A 187 -1.96 29.98 6.24
N ARG A 188 -1.54 29.48 7.41
CA ARG A 188 -0.15 29.05 7.64
C ARG A 188 0.25 27.89 6.75
N ALA A 189 -0.67 26.97 6.46
CA ALA A 189 -0.42 25.85 5.56
C ALA A 189 -0.23 26.34 4.11
N PHE A 190 -1.06 27.28 3.66
CA PHE A 190 -0.95 27.90 2.34
C PHE A 190 0.37 28.66 2.15
N GLU A 191 0.85 29.36 3.18
CA GLU A 191 2.18 29.96 3.21
C GLU A 191 3.29 28.91 3.01
N LEU A 192 3.21 27.76 3.69
CA LEU A 192 4.18 26.66 3.55
C LEU A 192 4.16 25.99 2.16
N LEU A 193 3.01 26.02 1.47
CA LEU A 193 2.84 25.44 0.13
C LEU A 193 3.02 26.47 -0.99
N ASN A 194 3.31 27.72 -0.64
CA ASN A 194 3.41 28.84 -1.58
C ASN A 194 2.15 29.02 -2.46
N VAL A 195 0.96 28.83 -1.86
CA VAL A 195 -0.34 29.06 -2.51
C VAL A 195 -1.09 30.17 -1.78
N SER A 196 -1.91 30.94 -2.51
CA SER A 196 -2.57 32.12 -1.91
C SER A 196 -4.03 31.90 -1.53
N ASN A 197 -4.67 30.84 -2.05
CA ASN A 197 -6.10 30.60 -1.86
C ASN A 197 -6.47 29.13 -2.16
N LYS A 198 -7.70 28.76 -1.83
CA LYS A 198 -8.24 27.41 -2.02
C LYS A 198 -8.17 26.93 -3.48
N LYS A 199 -8.39 27.81 -4.46
CA LYS A 199 -8.32 27.43 -5.89
C LYS A 199 -6.89 27.03 -6.28
N MET A 200 -5.89 27.80 -5.87
CA MET A 200 -4.48 27.46 -6.10
C MET A 200 -4.06 26.21 -5.32
N PHE A 201 -4.55 26.04 -4.09
CA PHE A 201 -4.31 24.81 -3.34
C PHE A 201 -4.87 23.58 -4.06
N MET A 202 -6.10 23.64 -4.58
CA MET A 202 -6.69 22.53 -5.35
C MET A 202 -5.89 22.22 -6.62
N ALA A 203 -5.41 23.24 -7.34
CA ALA A 203 -4.53 23.03 -8.50
C ALA A 203 -3.20 22.37 -8.09
N TYR A 204 -2.57 22.90 -7.04
CA TYR A 204 -1.29 22.40 -6.51
C TYR A 204 -1.37 20.90 -6.15
N ILE A 205 -2.40 20.46 -5.44
CA ILE A 205 -2.52 19.05 -5.03
C ILE A 205 -2.88 18.11 -6.20
N CYS A 206 -3.52 18.63 -7.25
CA CYS A 206 -3.70 17.89 -8.50
C CYS A 206 -2.39 17.73 -9.26
N GLU A 207 -1.62 18.82 -9.42
CA GLU A 207 -0.32 18.82 -10.10
C GLU A 207 0.71 17.92 -9.40
N ASN A 208 0.65 17.84 -8.07
CA ASN A 208 1.53 16.99 -7.26
C ASN A 208 0.96 15.58 -7.01
N ASN A 209 -0.15 15.19 -7.63
CA ASN A 209 -0.81 13.88 -7.47
C ASN A 209 -1.14 13.50 -6.01
N THR A 210 -1.44 14.48 -5.16
CA THR A 210 -1.71 14.30 -3.72
C THR A 210 -3.19 14.45 -3.35
N ILE A 211 -4.05 14.83 -4.30
CA ILE A 211 -5.48 15.06 -4.05
C ILE A 211 -6.18 13.85 -3.42
N GLU A 212 -5.92 12.65 -3.91
CA GLU A 212 -6.55 11.42 -3.42
C GLU A 212 -6.18 11.14 -1.96
N LEU A 213 -4.92 11.39 -1.56
CA LEU A 213 -4.45 11.20 -0.19
C LEU A 213 -5.16 12.15 0.78
N LEU A 214 -5.31 13.41 0.39
CA LEU A 214 -6.03 14.42 1.19
C LEU A 214 -7.53 14.13 1.29
N ILE A 215 -8.17 13.64 0.21
CA ILE A 215 -9.57 13.22 0.24
C ILE A 215 -9.75 12.05 1.20
N ARG A 216 -8.89 11.01 1.11
CA ARG A 216 -8.94 9.85 2.01
C ARG A 216 -8.76 10.25 3.47
N MET A 217 -7.79 11.12 3.76
CA MET A 217 -7.59 11.65 5.11
C MET A 217 -8.83 12.42 5.60
N GLY A 218 -9.41 13.29 4.76
CA GLY A 218 -10.62 14.02 5.09
C GLY A 218 -11.80 13.10 5.40
N LEU A 219 -11.99 12.03 4.61
CA LEU A 219 -13.05 11.05 4.82
C LEU A 219 -12.85 10.26 6.12
N TYR A 220 -11.61 9.88 6.42
CA TYR A 220 -11.27 9.23 7.69
C TYR A 220 -11.62 10.10 8.91
N LEU A 221 -11.24 11.38 8.87
CA LEU A 221 -11.53 12.34 9.93
C LEU A 221 -13.04 12.51 10.15
N LYS A 222 -13.83 12.47 9.07
CA LYS A 222 -15.30 12.57 9.15
C LYS A 222 -15.96 11.32 9.74
N GLN A 223 -15.36 10.14 9.57
CA GLN A 223 -15.86 8.87 10.09
C GLN A 223 -15.48 8.60 11.55
N SER A 224 -14.53 9.37 12.09
CA SER A 224 -13.97 9.19 13.44
C SER A 224 -14.79 9.89 14.55
N ILE A 225 -16.03 10.29 14.25
CA ILE A 225 -16.98 10.99 15.14
C ILE A 225 -18.13 10.06 15.50
#